data_AF-A0A369ZG83-F1
#
_entry.id   AF-A0A369ZG83-F1
#
_cell.length_a   1.000
_cell.length_b   1.000
_cell.length_c   1.000
_cell.angle_alpha   90.00
_cell.angle_beta   90.00
_cell.angle_gamma   90.00
#
_symmetry.space_group_name_H-M   'P 1'
#
loop_
_entity.id
_entity.type
_entity.pdbx_description
1 polymer ?
#
loop_
_entity_poly.entity_id
_entity_poly.type
_entity_poly.pdbx_seq_one_letter_code
_entity_poly.pdbx_strand_id
1 'polypeptide(L)' 'MPQHEMYHHKSGCLKILRIEKIKKLAVNTVSFQTVYMSPQSEEVVRKTHFAVKQPSGEWLFNFWGI' A
#
# COMPACT_ATOMS: atom_id res chain seq x y z
N MET A 1 0.27 8.96 -4.91
CA MET A 1 1.32 7.93 -4.75
C MET A 1 2.08 8.20 -3.45
N PRO A 2 2.56 7.18 -2.72
CA PRO A 2 3.22 7.36 -1.42
C PRO A 2 4.43 8.32 -1.46
N GLN A 3 5.11 8.46 -2.61
CA GLN A 3 6.21 9.39 -2.82
C GLN A 3 5.83 10.86 -2.58
N HIS A 4 4.58 11.26 -2.84
CA HIS A 4 4.15 12.66 -2.72
C HIS A 4 4.15 13.18 -1.28
N GLU A 5 4.23 12.29 -0.28
CA GLU A 5 4.30 12.63 1.14
C GLU A 5 5.74 12.59 1.67
N MET A 6 6.72 12.41 0.80
CA MET A 6 8.15 12.39 1.12
C MET A 6 8.83 13.57 0.43
N TYR A 7 9.01 14.67 1.14
CA TYR A 7 9.47 15.95 0.60
C TYR A 7 10.89 15.88 -0.01
N HIS A 8 11.73 15.01 0.56
CA HIS A 8 13.12 14.84 0.13
C HIS A 8 13.30 13.66 -0.84
N HIS A 9 12.26 12.88 -1.13
CA HIS A 9 12.30 11.84 -2.16
C HIS A 9 12.14 12.48 -3.55
N LYS A 10 13.21 12.52 -4.33
CA LYS A 10 13.23 13.25 -5.60
C LYS A 10 12.77 12.44 -6.80
N SER A 11 13.01 11.13 -6.82
CA SER A 11 12.60 10.27 -7.93
C SER A 11 12.73 8.78 -7.60
N GLY A 12 12.18 7.90 -8.44
CA GLY A 12 12.44 6.46 -8.38
C GLY A 12 11.52 5.66 -7.45
N CYS A 13 11.94 4.43 -7.13
CA CYS A 13 11.15 3.49 -6.35
C CYS A 13 11.37 3.67 -4.84
N LEU A 14 10.30 3.45 -4.07
CA LEU A 14 10.38 3.30 -2.62
C LEU A 14 10.71 1.85 -2.25
N LYS A 15 11.33 1.67 -1.08
CA LYS A 15 11.49 0.35 -0.47
C LYS A 15 10.26 0.02 0.37
N ILE A 16 9.75 -1.21 0.29
CA ILE A 16 8.77 -1.72 1.24
C ILE A 16 9.54 -2.27 2.44
N LEU A 17 9.37 -1.66 3.60
CA LEU A 17 10.00 -2.14 4.84
C LEU A 17 9.19 -3.27 5.47
N ARG A 18 7.87 -3.14 5.47
CA ARG A 18 6.96 -4.07 6.14
C ARG A 18 5.55 -3.97 5.58
N ILE A 19 4.87 -5.11 5.54
CA ILE A 19 3.41 -5.19 5.45
C ILE A 19 2.89 -5.60 6.82
N GLU A 20 1.97 -4.82 7.37
CA GLU A 20 1.44 -5.00 8.73
C GLU A 20 -0.07 -4.74 8.79
N LYS A 21 -0.67 -5.00 9.95
CA LYS A 21 -2.10 -4.77 10.22
C LYS A 21 -3.02 -5.40 9.17
N ILE A 22 -2.68 -6.62 8.74
CA ILE A 22 -3.49 -7.39 7.79
C ILE A 22 -4.80 -7.76 8.47
N LYS A 23 -5.93 -7.36 7.89
CA LYS A 23 -7.27 -7.59 8.42
C LYS A 23 -8.21 -8.07 7.33
N LYS A 24 -8.93 -9.16 7.59
CA LYS A 24 -10.06 -9.59 6.75
C LYS A 24 -11.27 -8.69 7.04
N LEU A 25 -11.76 -8.00 6.01
CA LEU A 25 -12.92 -7.10 6.12
C LEU A 25 -14.21 -7.77 5.63
N ALA A 26 -14.11 -8.65 4.64
CA ALA A 26 -15.22 -9.45 4.13
C ALA A 26 -14.70 -10.81 3.66
N VAL A 27 -15.59 -11.69 3.19
CA VAL A 27 -15.19 -13.01 2.64
C VAL A 27 -14.15 -12.87 1.53
N ASN A 28 -14.30 -11.86 0.66
CA ASN A 28 -13.42 -11.60 -0.48
C ASN A 28 -12.53 -10.35 -0.32
N THR A 29 -12.50 -9.69 0.84
CA THR A 29 -11.79 -8.41 1.01
C THR A 29 -10.83 -8.44 2.19
N VAL A 30 -9.60 -8.03 1.93
CA VAL A 30 -8.53 -7.87 2.93
C VAL A 30 -7.99 -6.44 2.87
N SER A 31 -7.76 -5.82 4.02
CA SER A 31 -6.96 -4.60 4.14
C SER A 31 -5.60 -4.90 4.75
N PHE A 32 -4.59 -4.13 4.38
CA PHE A 32 -3.25 -4.21 4.95
C PHE A 32 -2.56 -2.85 4.86
N GLN A 33 -1.65 -2.58 5.79
CA GLN A 33 -0.83 -1.38 5.80
C GLN A 33 0.55 -1.71 5.26
N THR A 34 1.01 -0.95 4.27
CA THR A 34 2.39 -1.03 3.75
C THR A 34 3.18 0.16 4.27
N VAL A 35 4.35 -0.12 4.83
CA VAL A 35 5.33 0.87 5.30
C VAL A 35 6.37 1.03 4.21
N TYR A 36 6.41 2.21 3.58
CA TYR A 36 7.37 2.55 2.54
C TYR A 36 8.48 3.41 3.12
N MET A 37 9.69 3.27 2.59
CA MET A 37 10.84 4.10 2.91
C MET A 37 11.50 4.62 1.63
N SER A 38 11.83 5.91 1.61
CA SER A 38 12.68 6.51 0.59
C SER A 38 14.12 6.03 0.79
N PRO A 39 14.77 5.41 -0.22
CA PRO A 39 16.18 5.06 -0.12
C PRO A 39 17.11 6.29 -0.21
N GLN A 40 16.59 7.47 -0.57
CA GLN A 40 17.37 8.70 -0.76
C GLN A 40 17.38 9.60 0.47
N SER A 41 16.28 9.59 1.22
CA SER A 41 16.03 10.51 2.33
C SER A 41 15.66 9.83 3.63
N GLU A 42 15.51 8.50 3.61
CA GLU A 42 15.07 7.68 4.76
C GLU A 42 13.67 8.04 5.30
N GLU A 43 12.93 8.92 4.60
CA GLU A 43 11.55 9.26 4.93
C GLU A 43 10.66 8.01 4.87
N VAL A 44 9.77 7.88 5.85
CA VAL A 44 8.85 6.74 5.98
C VAL A 44 7.41 7.20 5.88
N VAL A 45 6.63 6.55 5.02
CA VAL A 45 5.18 6.76 4.92
C VAL A 45 4.44 5.45 5.01
N ARG A 46 3.23 5.50 5.58
CA ARG A 46 2.36 4.33 5.72
C ARG A 46 1.11 4.52 4.87
N LYS A 47 0.78 3.52 4.05
CA LYS A 47 -0.47 3.51 3.28
C LYS A 47 -1.27 2.25 3.54
N THR A 48 -2.56 2.45 3.75
CA THR A 48 -3.52 1.35 3.81
C THR A 48 -3.94 1.02 2.39
N HIS A 49 -3.88 -0.27 2.08
CA HIS A 49 -4.30 -0.84 0.82
C HIS A 49 -5.45 -1.82 1.07
N PHE A 50 -6.29 -1.98 0.05
CA PHE A 50 -7.39 -2.94 0.03
C PHE A 50 -7.19 -3.86 -1.16
N ALA A 51 -7.42 -5.14 -0.95
CA ALA A 51 -7.41 -6.18 -1.97
C ALA A 51 -8.76 -6.89 -1.96
N VAL A 52 -9.42 -6.90 -3.11
CA VAL A 52 -10.73 -7.53 -3.33
C VAL A 52 -10.59 -8.67 -4.33
N LYS A 53 -10.83 -9.91 -3.88
CA LYS A 53 -10.86 -11.08 -4.75
C LYS A 53 -12.10 -11.04 -5.63
N GLN A 54 -11.88 -11.10 -6.95
CA GLN A 54 -12.92 -11.13 -7.96
C GLN A 54 -13.47 -12.56 -8.13
N PRO A 55 -14.70 -12.72 -8.64
CA PRO A 55 -15.30 -14.04 -8.90
C PRO A 55 -14.45 -14.92 -9.83
N SER A 56 -13.76 -14.31 -10.78
CA SER A 56 -12.83 -14.96 -11.72
C SER A 56 -11.51 -15.40 -11.07
N GLY A 57 -11.24 -14.98 -9.83
CA GLY A 57 -10.11 -15.41 -9.01
C GLY A 57 -8.97 -14.41 -8.88
N GLU A 58 -8.91 -13.39 -9.75
CA GLU A 58 -7.95 -12.29 -9.68
C GLU A 58 -8.19 -11.38 -8.47
N TRP A 59 -7.19 -10.59 -8.12
CA TRP A 59 -7.25 -9.63 -7.03
C TRP A 59 -7.22 -8.20 -7.56
N LEU A 60 -8.23 -7.42 -7.18
CA LEU A 60 -8.29 -5.99 -7.45
C LEU A 60 -7.68 -5.24 -6.26
N PHE A 61 -6.58 -4.53 -6.51
CA PHE A 61 -5.90 -3.71 -5.50
C PHE A 61 -6.23 -2.24 -5.65
N ASN A 62 -6.25 -1.52 -4.52
CA ASN A 62 -6.43 -0.06 -4.48
C ASN A 62 -7.71 0.42 -5.17
N PHE A 63 -8.80 -0.33 -5.03
CA PHE A 63 -10.11 0.11 -5.50
C PHE A 63 -10.60 1.29 -4.66
N TRP A 64 -10.67 2.47 -5.27
CA TRP A 64 -11.24 3.71 -4.70
C TRP A 64 -12.74 3.77 -5.01
N GLY A 65 -13.50 2.75 -4.60
CA GLY A 65 -14.94 2.65 -4.86
C GLY A 65 -15.82 3.32 -3.80
N ILE A 66 -15.47 4.53 -3.36
CA ILE A 66 -16.33 5.40 -2.55
C ILE A 66 -16.26 6.81 -3.13
#